data_AF-A0A0C1N622-F1
#
_entry.id   AF-A0A0C1N622-F1
#
_cell.length_a   1.000
_cell.length_b   1.000
_cell.length_c   1.000
_cell.angle_alpha   90.00
_cell.angle_beta   90.00
_cell.angle_gamma   90.00
#
_symmetry.space_group_name_H-M   'P 1'
#
loop_
_entity.id
_entity.type
_entity.pdbx_description
1 polymer ?
#
loop_
_entity_poly.entity_id
_entity_poly.type
_entity_poly.pdbx_seq_one_letter_code
_entity_poly.pdbx_strand_id
1 'polypeptide(L)'
;QVNLNGDFGVGRIYFNITPTGAIALMNSLTRLLNSAEIPFSFQVLHNRSSYGRYDSGILYFEREDYLAVRKILKAVYVKHQAHFHKDIPLFTKFLAPGLGLAEEPSQKFASQESFGMNRCQIVANALLESWENGDNSTEKRMSAIYQHFARLGIDLQRPYLNPDSEDIYSPLDRTNR
;
A
#
# COMPACT_ATOMS: atom_id res chain seq x y z
N GLN A 1 -18.31 -14.62 -19.32
CA GLN A 1 -18.09 -14.39 -17.87
C GLN A 1 -16.91 -13.45 -17.75
N VAL A 2 -17.13 -12.21 -17.30
CA VAL A 2 -16.03 -11.27 -17.02
C VAL A 2 -15.40 -11.73 -15.71
N ASN A 3 -14.09 -11.95 -15.73
CA ASN A 3 -13.35 -12.35 -14.54
C ASN A 3 -13.39 -11.16 -13.55
N LEU A 4 -14.32 -11.21 -12.58
CA LEU A 4 -14.49 -10.17 -11.56
C LEU A 4 -13.33 -10.13 -10.55
N ASN A 5 -12.43 -11.11 -10.63
CA ASN A 5 -11.16 -11.15 -9.91
C ASN A 5 -10.02 -10.67 -10.84
N GLY A 6 -10.24 -9.55 -11.53
CA GLY A 6 -9.20 -8.92 -12.34
C GLY A 6 -7.97 -8.69 -11.46
N ASP A 7 -6.86 -9.30 -11.85
CA ASP A 7 -5.54 -9.06 -11.27
C ASP A 7 -5.16 -7.63 -11.68
N PHE A 8 -5.77 -6.64 -11.03
CA PHE A 8 -5.66 -5.24 -11.41
C PHE A 8 -4.37 -4.69 -10.82
N GLY A 9 -3.37 -4.54 -11.68
CA GLY A 9 -2.18 -3.73 -11.49
C GLY A 9 -1.26 -4.07 -10.32
N VAL A 10 0.02 -3.81 -10.53
CA VAL A 10 1.03 -3.98 -9.48
C VAL A 10 0.90 -2.88 -8.41
N GLY A 11 0.37 -1.69 -8.74
CA GLY A 11 0.38 -0.53 -7.83
C GLY A 11 -0.83 -0.44 -6.89
N ARG A 12 -0.57 -0.12 -5.61
CA ARG A 12 -1.61 0.14 -4.60
C ARG A 12 -1.35 1.42 -3.84
N ILE A 13 -2.36 2.29 -3.74
CA ILE A 13 -2.35 3.44 -2.84
C ILE A 13 -3.35 3.19 -1.72
N TYR A 14 -2.89 3.32 -0.48
CA TYR A 14 -3.67 3.19 0.74
C TYR A 14 -4.08 4.57 1.25
N PHE A 15 -5.34 4.68 1.65
CA PHE A 15 -5.97 5.91 2.11
C PHE A 15 -6.44 5.75 3.56
N ASN A 16 -5.85 6.51 4.48
CA ASN A 16 -6.35 6.66 5.84
C ASN A 16 -7.27 7.89 5.91
N ILE A 17 -8.56 7.67 5.68
CA ILE A 17 -9.54 8.73 5.46
C ILE A 17 -10.76 8.57 6.35
N THR A 18 -11.51 9.65 6.54
CA THR A 18 -12.81 9.60 7.22
C THR A 18 -13.90 8.97 6.34
N PRO A 19 -15.05 8.56 6.92
CA PRO A 19 -16.20 8.08 6.14
C PRO A 19 -16.71 9.10 5.11
N THR A 20 -16.73 10.38 5.47
CA THR A 20 -17.10 11.47 4.54
C THR A 20 -16.03 11.67 3.46
N GLY A 21 -14.76 11.48 3.82
CA GLY A 21 -13.64 11.43 2.89
C GLY A 21 -13.80 10.38 1.82
N ALA A 22 -14.21 9.16 2.19
CA ALA A 22 -14.43 8.08 1.23
C ALA A 22 -15.42 8.47 0.12
N ILE A 23 -16.52 9.14 0.47
CA ILE A 23 -17.51 9.64 -0.49
C ILE A 23 -16.89 10.73 -1.40
N ALA A 24 -16.20 11.70 -0.81
CA ALA A 24 -15.59 12.82 -1.53
C ALA A 24 -14.49 12.36 -2.51
N LEU A 25 -13.66 11.41 -2.07
CA LEU A 25 -12.61 10.79 -2.87
C LEU A 25 -13.19 9.90 -3.95
N MET A 26 -14.19 9.06 -3.66
CA MET A 26 -14.85 8.21 -4.65
C MET A 26 -15.35 9.05 -5.83
N ASN A 27 -16.03 10.17 -5.56
CA ASN A 27 -16.49 11.09 -6.61
C ASN A 27 -15.35 11.75 -7.39
N SER A 28 -14.25 12.11 -6.73
CA SER A 28 -13.15 12.85 -7.36
C SER A 28 -12.21 11.95 -8.16
N LEU A 29 -11.78 10.84 -7.57
CA LEU A 29 -10.88 9.88 -8.20
C LEU A 29 -11.54 9.21 -9.40
N THR A 30 -12.77 8.69 -9.26
CA THR A 30 -13.42 7.98 -10.36
C THR A 30 -13.59 8.86 -11.59
N ARG A 31 -14.06 10.11 -11.44
CA ARG A 31 -14.18 11.04 -12.58
C ARG A 31 -12.84 11.37 -13.23
N LEU A 32 -11.82 11.68 -12.43
CA LEU A 32 -10.52 12.12 -12.97
C LEU A 32 -9.75 10.95 -13.62
N LEU A 33 -9.78 9.77 -13.01
CA LEU A 33 -9.16 8.57 -13.56
C LEU A 33 -9.87 8.10 -14.84
N ASN A 34 -11.21 8.08 -14.85
CA ASN A 34 -11.99 7.77 -16.06
C ASN A 34 -11.74 8.79 -17.18
N SER A 35 -11.69 10.09 -16.86
CA SER A 35 -11.38 11.13 -17.85
C SER A 35 -9.96 11.04 -18.42
N ALA A 36 -9.04 10.40 -17.68
CA ALA A 36 -7.68 10.15 -18.11
C ALA A 36 -7.51 8.76 -18.75
N GLU A 37 -8.61 7.98 -18.88
CA GLU A 37 -8.62 6.62 -19.43
C GLU A 37 -7.69 5.65 -18.70
N ILE A 38 -7.44 5.88 -17.42
CA ILE A 38 -6.58 5.03 -16.58
C ILE A 38 -7.43 3.88 -16.02
N PRO A 39 -7.08 2.60 -16.24
CA PRO A 39 -7.73 1.48 -15.58
C PRO A 39 -7.47 1.50 -14.07
N PHE A 40 -8.52 1.33 -13.27
CA PHE A 40 -8.37 1.30 -11.82
C PHE A 40 -9.48 0.49 -11.13
N SER A 41 -9.20 0.09 -9.89
CA SER A 41 -10.22 -0.31 -8.93
C SER A 41 -10.05 0.53 -7.67
N PHE A 42 -11.12 1.18 -7.20
CA PHE A 42 -11.10 1.94 -5.96
C PHE A 42 -12.10 1.37 -4.96
N GLN A 43 -11.58 0.93 -3.82
CA GLN A 43 -12.35 0.27 -2.78
C GLN A 43 -12.28 1.09 -1.51
N VAL A 44 -13.39 1.18 -0.79
CA VAL A 44 -13.49 1.83 0.53
C VAL A 44 -14.30 0.94 1.47
N LEU A 45 -14.12 1.13 2.78
CA LEU A 45 -14.87 0.38 3.77
C LEU A 45 -16.36 0.69 3.66
N HIS A 46 -17.17 -0.38 3.63
CA HIS A 46 -18.63 -0.28 3.55
C HIS A 46 -19.27 0.24 4.85
N ASN A 47 -18.81 -0.25 6.01
CA ASN A 47 -19.39 0.11 7.30
C ASN A 47 -18.65 1.31 7.91
N ARG A 48 -19.41 2.32 8.32
CA ARG A 48 -18.90 3.52 8.99
C ARG A 48 -18.12 3.21 10.27
N SER A 49 -18.51 2.19 11.04
CA SER A 49 -17.81 1.82 12.28
C SER A 49 -16.46 1.15 12.06
N SER A 50 -16.15 0.74 10.82
CA SER A 50 -14.86 0.13 10.47
C SER A 50 -13.78 1.16 10.16
N TYR A 51 -14.14 2.43 10.03
CA TYR A 51 -13.19 3.52 9.83
C TYR A 51 -12.38 3.77 11.11
N GLY A 52 -11.11 4.11 10.94
CA GLY A 52 -10.08 4.06 12.00
C GLY A 52 -8.93 3.10 11.67
N ARG A 53 -9.14 2.24 10.67
CA ARG A 53 -8.07 1.49 10.01
C ARG A 53 -7.23 2.41 9.11
N TYR A 54 -5.93 2.16 9.04
CA TYR A 54 -5.02 2.94 8.20
C TYR A 54 -5.20 2.67 6.70
N ASP A 55 -5.90 1.59 6.34
CA ASP A 55 -6.25 1.17 4.98
C ASP A 55 -7.76 1.32 4.69
N SER A 56 -8.36 2.43 5.13
CA SER A 56 -9.80 2.70 4.97
C SER A 56 -10.26 2.85 3.51
N GLY A 57 -9.32 3.09 2.59
CA GLY A 57 -9.52 2.96 1.15
C GLY A 57 -8.26 2.46 0.44
N ILE A 58 -8.44 1.80 -0.71
CA ILE A 58 -7.36 1.24 -1.53
C ILE A 58 -7.66 1.50 -3.00
N LEU A 59 -6.71 2.13 -3.70
CA LEU A 59 -6.72 2.31 -5.14
C LEU A 59 -5.71 1.35 -5.78
N TYR A 60 -6.19 0.51 -6.69
CA TYR A 60 -5.41 -0.40 -7.53
C TYR A 60 -5.27 0.21 -8.92
N PHE A 61 -4.09 0.14 -9.50
CA PHE A 61 -3.75 0.69 -10.81
C PHE A 61 -2.50 0.00 -11.39
N GLU A 62 -2.34 0.06 -12.71
CA GLU A 62 -1.14 -0.47 -13.39
C GLU A 62 0.10 0.36 -13.03
N ARG A 63 1.25 -0.29 -12.81
CA ARG A 63 2.47 0.39 -12.33
C ARG A 63 2.94 1.49 -13.28
N GLU A 64 2.75 1.26 -14.57
CA GLU A 64 3.12 2.14 -15.69
C GLU A 64 2.33 3.46 -15.62
N ASP A 65 1.11 3.43 -15.09
CA ASP A 65 0.25 4.61 -14.95
C ASP A 65 0.59 5.48 -13.74
N TYR A 66 1.57 5.08 -12.92
CA TYR A 66 1.87 5.75 -11.65
C TYR A 66 2.07 7.26 -11.80
N LEU A 67 2.79 7.72 -12.83
CA LEU A 67 3.04 9.16 -13.02
C LEU A 67 1.76 9.94 -13.30
N ALA A 68 0.80 9.37 -14.02
CA ALA A 68 -0.49 9.98 -14.28
C ALA A 68 -1.38 9.92 -13.03
N VAL A 69 -1.42 8.76 -12.35
CA VAL A 69 -2.13 8.57 -11.08
C VAL A 69 -1.62 9.54 -10.03
N ARG A 70 -0.31 9.73 -9.89
CA ARG A 70 0.30 10.67 -8.94
C ARG A 70 -0.16 12.11 -9.17
N LYS A 71 -0.25 12.57 -10.43
CA LYS A 71 -0.73 13.92 -10.76
C LYS A 71 -2.19 14.11 -10.33
N ILE A 72 -3.05 13.14 -10.63
CA ILE A 72 -4.46 13.15 -10.22
C ILE A 72 -4.58 13.09 -8.70
N LEU A 73 -3.84 12.18 -8.06
CA LEU A 73 -3.81 12.00 -6.61
C LEU A 73 -3.39 13.30 -5.90
N LYS A 74 -2.39 14.02 -6.41
CA LYS A 74 -1.97 15.32 -5.86
C LYS A 74 -3.10 16.33 -5.86
N ALA A 75 -3.82 16.47 -6.97
CA ALA A 75 -4.95 17.39 -7.07
C ALA A 75 -6.11 17.01 -6.13
N VAL A 76 -6.43 15.72 -6.05
CA VAL A 76 -7.47 15.20 -5.14
C VAL A 76 -7.07 15.40 -3.67
N TYR A 77 -5.81 15.12 -3.33
CA TYR A 77 -5.30 15.24 -1.97
C TYR A 77 -5.37 16.69 -1.48
N VAL A 78 -4.90 17.65 -2.27
CA VAL A 78 -4.97 19.09 -1.91
C VAL A 78 -6.41 19.54 -1.68
N LYS A 79 -7.35 19.07 -2.52
CA LYS A 79 -8.77 19.43 -2.40
C LYS A 79 -9.44 18.86 -1.15
N HIS A 80 -9.05 17.65 -0.73
CA HIS A 80 -9.73 16.87 0.30
C HIS A 80 -8.89 16.61 1.54
N GLN A 81 -7.83 17.39 1.75
CA GLN A 81 -6.84 17.14 2.82
C GLN A 81 -7.46 17.02 4.21
N ALA A 82 -8.52 17.77 4.49
CA ALA A 82 -9.24 17.74 5.77
C ALA A 82 -9.87 16.37 6.11
N HIS A 83 -9.98 15.47 5.13
CA HIS A 83 -10.52 14.13 5.32
C HIS A 83 -9.46 13.06 5.61
N PHE A 84 -8.18 13.41 5.60
CA PHE A 84 -7.09 12.46 5.83
C PHE A 84 -6.65 12.47 7.29
N HIS A 85 -6.48 11.28 7.85
CA HIS A 85 -5.65 11.08 9.04
C HIS A 85 -4.17 11.06 8.62
N LYS A 86 -3.24 11.14 9.59
CA LYS A 86 -1.80 11.29 9.26
C LYS A 86 -1.09 9.95 9.04
N ASP A 87 -1.50 8.92 9.78
CA ASP A 87 -0.82 7.63 9.79
C ASP A 87 -1.08 6.82 8.52
N ILE A 88 -0.12 5.97 8.16
CA ILE A 88 -0.16 5.08 6.99
C ILE A 88 0.07 3.63 7.44
N PRO A 89 -0.37 2.62 6.68
CA PRO A 89 -0.09 1.23 7.01
C PRO A 89 1.41 0.95 7.07
N LEU A 90 1.82 0.03 7.96
CA LEU A 90 3.20 -0.44 8.06
C LEU A 90 3.70 -0.99 6.71
N PHE A 91 5.02 -0.92 6.51
CA PHE A 91 5.72 -1.37 5.30
C PHE A 91 5.38 -0.62 4.00
N THR A 92 4.47 0.35 4.03
CA THR A 92 4.14 1.15 2.84
C THR A 92 5.11 2.32 2.67
N LYS A 93 5.33 2.72 1.41
CA LYS A 93 6.01 3.97 1.09
C LYS A 93 5.14 5.15 1.47
N PHE A 94 5.71 6.10 2.20
CA PHE A 94 5.04 7.38 2.44
C PHE A 94 4.88 8.17 1.13
N LEU A 95 3.64 8.55 0.81
CA LEU A 95 3.36 9.51 -0.25
C LEU A 95 2.96 10.89 0.29
N ALA A 96 2.10 10.92 1.31
CA ALA A 96 1.67 12.11 2.04
C ALA A 96 1.04 11.65 3.39
N PRO A 97 0.74 12.55 4.34
CA PRO A 97 -0.02 12.17 5.53
C PRO A 97 -1.34 11.49 5.16
N GLY A 98 -1.51 10.23 5.60
CA GLY A 98 -2.66 9.38 5.28
C GLY A 98 -2.63 8.70 3.91
N LEU A 99 -1.52 8.82 3.17
CA LEU A 99 -1.31 8.16 1.87
C LEU A 99 -0.06 7.28 1.91
N GLY A 100 -0.28 5.97 1.88
CA GLY A 100 0.76 4.96 1.73
C GLY A 100 0.73 4.36 0.32
N LEU A 101 1.85 3.80 -0.14
CA LEU A 101 1.92 3.03 -1.38
C LEU A 101 2.65 1.71 -1.18
N ALA A 102 2.18 0.66 -1.86
CA ALA A 102 2.93 -0.57 -2.02
C ALA A 102 2.60 -1.27 -3.33
N GLU A 103 3.46 -2.18 -3.73
CA GLU A 103 3.20 -3.11 -4.82
C GLU A 103 2.45 -4.35 -4.32
N GLU A 104 1.55 -4.91 -5.13
CA GLU A 104 0.96 -6.22 -4.87
C GLU A 104 2.07 -7.28 -4.82
N PRO A 105 2.19 -8.10 -3.75
CA PRO A 105 3.24 -9.10 -3.69
C PRO A 105 3.22 -10.08 -4.86
N SER A 106 4.33 -10.15 -5.57
CA SER A 106 4.56 -11.13 -6.66
C SER A 106 4.78 -12.55 -6.13
N GLN A 107 5.21 -12.69 -4.88
CA GLN A 107 5.39 -13.96 -4.18
C GLN A 107 4.46 -14.01 -2.97
N LYS A 108 3.47 -14.92 -3.00
CA LYS A 108 2.44 -15.07 -1.95
C LYS A 108 2.59 -16.38 -1.20
N PHE A 109 2.28 -16.37 0.10
CA PHE A 109 2.27 -17.58 0.93
C PHE A 109 0.94 -18.34 0.87
N ALA A 110 -0.13 -17.69 0.40
CA ALA A 110 -1.45 -18.26 0.24
C ALA A 110 -2.15 -17.69 -1.01
N SER A 111 -3.18 -18.40 -1.50
CA SER A 111 -3.97 -17.97 -2.67
C SER A 111 -4.70 -16.65 -2.44
N GLN A 112 -5.14 -16.39 -1.21
CA GLN A 112 -5.73 -15.13 -0.78
C GLN A 112 -4.86 -14.51 0.30
N GLU A 113 -4.13 -13.47 -0.06
CA GLU A 113 -3.20 -12.79 0.82
C GLU A 113 -3.21 -11.29 0.53
N SER A 114 -3.28 -10.47 1.60
CA SER A 114 -3.10 -9.03 1.50
C SER A 114 -1.62 -8.65 1.61
N PHE A 115 -1.24 -7.46 1.13
CA PHE A 115 0.12 -6.93 1.31
C PHE A 115 0.59 -6.97 2.78
N GLY A 116 -0.26 -6.53 3.71
CA GLY A 116 0.06 -6.52 5.14
C GLY A 116 0.29 -7.93 5.69
N MET A 117 -0.56 -8.89 5.30
CA MET A 117 -0.37 -10.29 5.67
C MET A 117 0.96 -10.84 5.15
N ASN A 118 1.28 -10.57 3.88
CA ASN A 118 2.52 -11.03 3.27
C ASN A 118 3.77 -10.53 4.02
N ARG A 119 3.86 -9.21 4.26
CA ARG A 119 5.03 -8.65 4.97
C ARG A 119 5.11 -9.10 6.43
N CYS A 120 3.97 -9.21 7.11
CA CYS A 120 3.92 -9.75 8.47
C CYS A 120 4.29 -11.25 8.52
N GLN A 121 3.94 -12.04 7.49
CA GLN A 121 4.29 -13.47 7.44
C GLN A 121 5.80 -13.67 7.34
N ILE A 122 6.51 -12.83 6.57
CA ILE A 122 7.99 -12.84 6.49
C ILE A 122 8.59 -12.60 7.88
N VAL A 123 8.09 -11.59 8.60
CA VAL A 123 8.54 -11.29 9.96
C VAL A 123 8.22 -12.44 10.91
N ALA A 124 7.01 -13.00 10.84
CA ALA A 124 6.59 -14.10 11.69
C ALA A 124 7.47 -15.35 11.51
N ASN A 125 7.78 -15.71 10.27
CA ASN A 125 8.68 -16.84 9.95
C ASN A 125 10.08 -16.61 10.52
N ALA A 126 10.60 -15.38 10.42
CA ALA A 126 11.90 -15.03 10.98
C ALA A 126 11.94 -15.13 12.52
N LEU A 127 10.90 -14.64 13.18
CA LEU A 127 10.79 -14.71 14.63
C LEU A 127 10.66 -16.15 15.13
N LEU A 128 9.93 -17.00 14.40
CA LEU A 128 9.80 -18.42 14.70
C LEU A 128 11.15 -19.14 14.55
N GLU A 129 11.87 -18.96 13.44
CA GLU A 129 13.21 -19.55 13.23
C GLU A 129 14.20 -19.10 14.31
N SER A 130 14.20 -17.82 14.70
CA SER A 130 15.06 -17.32 15.78
C SER A 130 14.73 -17.97 17.12
N TRP A 131 13.43 -18.19 17.41
CA TRP A 131 12.99 -18.82 18.64
C TRP A 131 13.36 -20.30 18.70
N GLU A 132 13.17 -21.05 17.62
CA GLU A 132 13.53 -22.48 17.51
C GLU A 132 15.04 -22.72 17.67
N ASN A 133 15.86 -21.78 17.20
CA ASN A 133 17.32 -21.83 17.36
C ASN A 133 17.82 -21.46 18.77
N GLY A 134 16.92 -21.11 19.70
CA GLY A 134 17.23 -20.91 21.12
C GLY A 134 17.85 -19.56 21.48
N ASP A 135 18.19 -18.71 20.51
CA ASP A 135 18.72 -17.35 20.74
C ASP A 135 17.67 -16.30 20.34
N ASN A 136 17.04 -15.74 21.36
CA ASN A 136 15.93 -14.79 21.28
C ASN A 136 16.34 -13.33 21.51
N SER A 137 17.65 -13.04 21.43
CA SER A 137 18.15 -11.66 21.51
C SER A 137 17.58 -10.79 20.38
N THR A 138 17.48 -9.48 20.63
CA THR A 138 16.99 -8.51 19.63
C THR A 138 17.85 -8.55 18.37
N GLU A 139 19.17 -8.66 18.52
CA GLU A 139 20.14 -8.71 17.43
C GLU A 139 19.91 -9.93 16.54
N LYS A 140 19.67 -11.12 17.11
CA LYS A 140 19.39 -12.32 16.33
C LYS A 140 18.04 -12.26 15.63
N ARG A 141 17.00 -11.78 16.31
CA ARG A 141 15.68 -11.58 15.68
C ARG A 141 15.78 -10.64 14.49
N MET A 142 16.49 -9.53 14.64
CA MET A 142 16.69 -8.59 13.54
C MET A 142 17.50 -9.22 12.40
N SER A 143 18.58 -9.94 12.71
CA SER A 143 19.36 -10.67 11.70
C SER A 143 18.51 -11.69 10.94
N ALA A 144 17.65 -12.44 11.64
CA ALA A 144 16.74 -13.40 11.03
C ALA A 144 15.73 -12.69 10.11
N ILE A 145 15.15 -11.56 10.54
CA ILE A 145 14.23 -10.77 9.71
C ILE A 145 14.92 -10.32 8.43
N TYR A 146 16.13 -9.75 8.52
CA TYR A 146 16.91 -9.36 7.33
C TYR A 146 17.14 -10.55 6.38
N GLN A 147 17.49 -11.72 6.92
CA GLN A 147 17.72 -12.92 6.10
C GLN A 147 16.44 -13.42 5.41
N HIS A 148 15.29 -13.41 6.09
CA HIS A 148 14.02 -13.83 5.50
C HIS A 148 13.56 -12.90 4.37
N PHE A 149 13.69 -11.58 4.56
CA PHE A 149 13.44 -10.61 3.49
C PHE A 149 14.40 -10.82 2.30
N ALA A 150 15.71 -10.97 2.58
CA ALA A 150 16.72 -11.18 1.55
C ALA A 150 16.53 -12.49 0.76
N ARG A 151 16.12 -13.59 1.41
CA ARG A 151 15.80 -14.87 0.74
C ARG A 151 14.70 -14.73 -0.32
N LEU A 152 13.80 -13.76 -0.14
CA LEU A 152 12.72 -13.46 -1.09
C LEU A 152 13.10 -12.37 -2.10
N GLY A 153 14.31 -11.81 -2.02
CA GLY A 153 14.75 -10.70 -2.86
C GLY A 153 14.14 -9.34 -2.49
N ILE A 154 13.56 -9.21 -1.28
CA ILE A 154 12.91 -7.98 -0.84
C ILE A 154 13.89 -7.20 0.05
N ASP A 155 14.12 -5.93 -0.27
CA ASP A 155 14.87 -5.01 0.60
C ASP A 155 13.98 -4.58 1.78
N LEU A 156 14.42 -4.88 3.01
CA LEU A 156 13.69 -4.48 4.22
C LEU A 156 13.59 -2.95 4.38
N GLN A 157 14.48 -2.17 3.77
CA GLN A 157 14.40 -0.71 3.75
C GLN A 157 13.39 -0.19 2.72
N ARG A 158 12.99 -1.05 1.76
CA ARG A 158 11.99 -0.73 0.72
C ARG A 158 10.95 -1.85 0.60
N PRO A 159 10.27 -2.23 1.70
CA PRO A 159 9.42 -3.41 1.74
C PRO A 159 8.12 -3.22 0.93
N TYR A 160 7.84 -1.99 0.49
CA TYR A 160 6.74 -1.66 -0.40
C TYR A 160 7.00 -2.07 -1.87
N LEU A 161 8.23 -2.43 -2.23
CA LEU A 161 8.58 -2.92 -3.56
C LEU A 161 8.57 -4.45 -3.60
N ASN A 162 8.30 -4.99 -4.78
CA ASN A 162 8.65 -6.35 -5.13
C ASN A 162 10.14 -6.48 -5.47
N PRO A 163 10.68 -7.71 -5.48
CA PRO A 163 12.04 -7.96 -5.93
C PRO A 163 12.29 -7.37 -7.32
N ASP A 164 13.46 -6.78 -7.50
CA ASP A 164 13.94 -6.17 -8.75
C ASP A 164 13.07 -5.01 -9.30
N SER A 165 12.06 -4.54 -8.56
CA SER A 165 11.25 -3.39 -8.97
C SER A 165 12.02 -2.08 -8.81
N GLU A 166 12.00 -1.26 -9.85
CA GLU A 166 12.50 0.11 -9.80
C GLU A 166 11.57 0.99 -8.96
N ASP A 167 12.16 1.74 -8.04
CA ASP A 167 11.45 2.71 -7.19
C ASP A 167 11.12 4.01 -7.94
N ILE A 168 10.05 3.97 -8.74
CA ILE A 168 9.52 5.15 -9.46
C ILE A 168 8.63 6.04 -8.57
N TYR A 169 8.41 5.64 -7.32
CA TYR A 169 7.41 6.23 -6.45
C TYR A 169 7.97 7.45 -5.72
N SER A 170 7.31 8.61 -5.81
CA SER A 170 7.74 9.85 -5.16
C SER A 170 6.62 10.47 -4.32
N PRO A 171 6.93 10.97 -3.11
CA PRO A 171 5.97 11.70 -2.29
C PRO A 171 5.27 12.82 -3.06
N LEU A 172 4.04 13.14 -2.66
CA LEU A 172 3.34 14.31 -3.20
C LEU A 172 4.04 15.56 -2.67
N ASP A 173 4.62 16.38 -3.56
CA ASP A 173 5.36 17.57 -3.13
C ASP A 173 4.46 18.44 -2.26
N ARG A 174 4.97 18.91 -1.11
CA ARG A 174 4.29 19.92 -0.30
C ARG A 174 4.17 21.17 -1.17
N THR A 175 2.99 21.46 -1.68
CA THR A 175 2.67 22.82 -2.10
C THR A 175 2.64 23.66 -0.84
N ASN A 176 3.79 24.25 -0.48
CA ASN A 176 3.80 25.47 0.31
C ASN A 176 3.09 26.53 -0.54
N ARG A 177 1.89 26.91 -0.10
CA ARG A 177 1.37 28.26 -0.34
C ARG A 177 1.35 28.95 1.01
#